data_AF-A0A7Y2URU4-F1
#
_entry.id   AF-A0A7Y2URU4-F1
#
_cell.length_a   1.000
_cell.length_b   1.000
_cell.length_c   1.000
_cell.angle_alpha   90.00
_cell.angle_beta   90.00
_cell.angle_gamma   90.00
#
_symmetry.space_group_name_H-M   'P 1'
#
loop_
_entity.id
_entity.type
_entity.pdbx_description
1 polymer ?
#
loop_
_entity_poly.entity_id
_entity_poly.type
_entity_poly.pdbx_seq_one_letter_code
_entity_poly.pdbx_strand_id
1 'polypeptide(L)' 'GSLAEAAALAAAGPNARLVAARVVSGDGMATAAIAES' A
#
# COMPACT_ATOMS: atom_id res chain seq x y z
N GLY A 1 10.81 0.20 -1.85
CA GLY A 1 9.89 0.31 -0.71
C GLY A 1 9.14 1.62 -0.79
N SER A 2 7.84 1.60 -0.57
CA SER A 2 6.94 2.76 -0.63
C SER A 2 6.35 3.10 0.73
N LEU A 3 6.11 4.39 1.00
CA LEU A 3 5.36 4.80 2.19
C LEU A 3 3.95 4.20 2.20
N ALA A 4 3.24 4.25 1.07
CA ALA A 4 1.88 3.71 0.97
C ALA A 4 1.82 2.21 1.28
N GLU A 5 2.80 1.43 0.80
CA GLU A 5 2.87 -0.02 1.04
C GLU A 5 3.16 -0.31 2.51
N ALA A 6 4.11 0.40 3.10
CA ALA A 6 4.44 0.25 4.51
C ALA A 6 3.26 0.64 5.42
N ALA A 7 2.55 1.72 5.08
CA ALA A 7 1.38 2.16 5.82
C ALA A 7 0.23 1.14 5.74
N ALA A 8 -0.03 0.59 4.55
CA ALA A 8 -1.06 -0.43 4.36
C ALA A 8 -0.76 -1.70 5.17
N LEU A 9 0.48 -2.20 5.10
CA LEU A 9 0.90 -3.38 5.87
C LEU A 9 0.84 -3.13 7.38
N ALA A 10 1.32 -1.97 7.84
CA ALA A 10 1.27 -1.60 9.25
C ALA A 10 -0.18 -1.49 9.77
N ALA A 11 -1.09 -0.97 8.95
CA ALA A 11 -2.51 -0.84 9.30
C ALA A 11 -3.24 -2.19 9.29
N ALA A 12 -2.92 -3.08 8.34
CA ALA A 12 -3.55 -4.41 8.21
C ALA A 12 -3.10 -5.39 9.32
N GLY A 13 -1.86 -5.25 9.82
CA GLY A 13 -1.37 -5.94 10.99
C GLY A 13 -0.37 -7.08 10.70
N PRO A 14 -0.06 -7.90 11.71
CA PRO A 14 0.92 -8.98 11.59
C PRO A 14 0.56 -9.97 10.47
N ASN A 15 1.57 -10.41 9.71
CA ASN A 15 1.43 -11.29 8.54
C ASN A 15 0.67 -10.71 7.34
N ALA A 16 0.35 -9.41 7.35
CA ALA A 16 -0.27 -8.77 6.20
C ALA A 16 0.61 -8.89 4.95
N ARG A 17 -0.05 -8.96 3.80
CA ARG A 17 0.59 -8.97 2.48
C ARG A 17 -0.05 -7.92 1.58
N LEU A 18 0.72 -7.44 0.61
CA LEU A 18 0.18 -6.58 -0.44
C LEU A 18 -0.67 -7.42 -1.39
N VAL A 19 -1.86 -6.91 -1.72
CA VAL A 19 -2.78 -7.56 -2.66
C VAL A 19 -2.42 -7.21 -4.10
N ALA A 20 -1.72 -6.09 -4.31
CA ALA A 20 -1.21 -5.62 -5.59
C ALA A 20 -0.02 -4.67 -5.38
N ALA A 21 0.71 -4.36 -6.46
CA ALA A 21 1.71 -3.28 -6.44
C ALA A 21 1.04 -1.93 -6.18
N ARG A 22 1.79 -0.99 -5.56
CA ARG A 22 1.31 0.39 -5.38
C ARG A 22 0.93 1.04 -6.72
N VAL A 23 -0.06 1.92 -6.68
CA VAL A 23 -0.51 2.71 -7.83
C VAL A 23 -0.27 4.19 -7.56
N VAL A 24 0.25 4.91 -8.55
CA VAL A 24 0.31 6.38 -8.56
C VAL A 24 -0.91 6.88 -9.33
N SER A 25 -1.61 7.90 -8.82
CA SER A 25 -2.74 8.50 -9.52
C SER A 25 -2.30 9.11 -10.86
N GLY A 26 -3.23 9.25 -11.80
CA GLY A 26 -2.91 9.75 -13.14
C GLY A 26 -2.37 11.19 -13.16
N ASP A 27 -2.70 11.99 -12.15
CA ASP A 27 -2.17 13.34 -11.94
C ASP A 27 -0.83 13.36 -11.19
N GLY A 28 -0.32 12.21 -10.73
CA GLY A 28 0.95 12.09 -10.02
C GLY A 28 0.91 12.55 -8.55
N MET A 29 -0.23 12.99 -8.04
CA MET A 29 -0.32 13.62 -6.71
C MET A 29 -0.55 12.64 -5.56
N ALA A 30 -1.05 11.44 -5.85
CA ALA A 30 -1.34 10.43 -4.84
C ALA A 30 -0.65 9.10 -5.16
N THR A 31 -0.35 8.35 -4.10
CA THR A 31 0.08 6.96 -4.19
C THR A 31 -0.74 6.12 -3.23
N ALA A 32 -1.29 5.01 -3.70
CA ALA A 32 -2.12 4.10 -2.91
C ALA A 32 -1.56 2.67 -2.96
N ALA A 33 -1.79 1.91 -1.89
CA ALA A 33 -1.51 0.48 -1.80
C ALA A 33 -2.60 -0.18 -0.96
N ILE A 34 -2.87 -1.47 -1.24
CA ILE A 34 -3.87 -2.27 -0.52
C ILE A 34 -3.15 -3.47 0.09
N ALA A 35 -3.47 -3.76 1.35
CA ALA A 35 -2.98 -4.93 2.07
C ALA A 35 -4.15 -5.67 2.73
N GLU A 36 -3.96 -6.98 2.93
CA GLU A 36 -4.88 -7.88 3.63
C GLU A 36 -4.12 -8.69 4.69
N SER A 37 -4.81 -9.11 5.76
CA SER A 37 -4.30 -9.99 6.82
C SER A 37 -4.79 -11.43 6.71
#